data_AF-A0A8S3J7E7-F1
#
_entry.id   AF-A0A8S3J7E7-F1
#
_cell.length_a   1.000
_cell.length_b   1.000
_cell.length_c   1.000
_cell.angle_alpha   90.00
_cell.angle_beta   90.00
_cell.angle_gamma   90.00
#
_symmetry.space_group_name_H-M   'P 1'
#
loop_
_entity.id
_entity.type
_entity.pdbx_description
1 polymer ?
#
loop_
_entity_poly.entity_id
_entity_poly.type
_entity_poly.pdbx_seq_one_letter_code
_entity_poly.pdbx_strand_id
1 'polypeptide(L)'
;MDVLDVLGVKVEDIDDQLMKNLRRDTLETIYDMKRDMLSLRSVIYPLKEIIIKLHKDEETGIIQESTNIYLKDLFDHVVQVNDSIDTYREMLASYVDLYMMLNSNGMNEVVK
;
A
#
# COMPACT_ATOMS: atom_id res chain seq x y z
N MET A 1 -8.58 11.44 8.77
CA MET A 1 -7.33 10.71 8.54
C MET A 1 -7.52 9.95 7.26
N ASP A 2 -6.66 10.17 6.27
CA ASP A 2 -6.76 9.52 4.96
C ASP A 2 -6.59 7.99 5.14
N VAL A 3 -7.18 7.19 4.27
CA VAL A 3 -7.00 5.73 4.28
C VAL A 3 -5.51 5.40 4.12
N LEU A 4 -4.77 6.15 3.29
CA LEU A 4 -3.33 5.99 3.14
C LEU A 4 -2.57 6.24 4.44
N ASP A 5 -2.92 7.28 5.20
CA ASP A 5 -2.28 7.59 6.48
C ASP A 5 -2.42 6.43 7.46
N VAL A 6 -3.62 5.83 7.52
CA VAL A 6 -3.88 4.68 8.40
C VAL A 6 -3.05 3.47 8.00
N LEU A 7 -2.87 3.24 6.69
CA LEU A 7 -2.03 2.15 6.19
C LEU A 7 -0.55 2.41 6.48
N GLY A 8 -0.07 3.65 6.29
CA GLY A 8 1.29 4.06 6.62
C GLY A 8 1.62 3.81 8.09
N VAL A 9 0.75 4.24 9.01
CA VAL A 9 0.92 4.00 10.46
C VAL A 9 0.99 2.50 10.77
N LYS A 10 0.20 1.66 10.10
CA LYS A 10 0.27 0.20 10.29
C LYS A 10 1.59 -0.40 9.79
N VAL A 11 2.12 0.09 8.67
CA VAL A 11 3.44 -0.34 8.17
C VAL A 11 4.54 0.07 9.15
N GLU A 12 4.49 1.29 9.67
CA GLU A 12 5.44 1.78 10.69
C GLU A 12 5.35 0.98 12.01
N ASP A 13 4.16 0.60 12.46
CA ASP A 13 4.02 -0.24 13.66
C ASP A 13 4.68 -1.62 13.49
N ILE A 14 4.60 -2.21 12.28
CA ILE A 14 5.30 -3.45 11.95
C ILE A 14 6.83 -3.27 12.02
N ASP A 15 7.34 -2.15 11.49
CA ASP A 15 8.77 -1.80 11.57
C ASP A 15 9.24 -1.75 13.02
N ASP A 16 8.47 -1.03 13.86
CA ASP A 16 8.75 -0.89 15.28
C ASP A 16 8.74 -2.23 16.01
N GLN A 17 7.81 -3.13 15.66
CA GLN A 17 7.78 -4.49 16.22
C GLN A 17 9.02 -5.30 15.85
N LEU A 18 9.47 -5.23 14.59
CA LEU A 18 10.69 -5.92 14.14
C LEU A 18 11.94 -5.43 14.87
N MET A 19 12.02 -4.12 15.14
CA MET A 19 13.19 -3.49 15.74
C MET A 19 13.24 -3.59 17.27
N LYS A 20 12.09 -3.55 17.95
CA LYS A 20 12.02 -3.42 19.42
C LYS A 20 11.57 -4.70 20.13
N ASN A 21 10.64 -5.45 19.57
CA ASN A 21 10.06 -6.62 20.24
C ASN A 21 9.49 -7.61 19.22
N LEU A 22 10.38 -8.46 18.67
CA LEU A 22 10.00 -9.48 17.70
C LEU A 22 8.99 -10.45 18.34
N ARG A 23 7.74 -10.41 17.88
CA ARG A 23 6.68 -11.30 18.36
C ARG A 23 6.44 -12.43 17.37
N ARG A 24 5.88 -13.54 17.86
CA ARG A 24 5.54 -14.70 17.01
C ARG A 24 4.45 -14.38 15.98
N ASP A 25 3.60 -13.40 16.25
CA ASP A 25 2.51 -12.94 15.38
C ASP A 25 2.94 -11.85 14.38
N THR A 26 4.17 -11.33 14.47
CA THR A 26 4.67 -10.28 13.57
C THR A 26 4.67 -10.75 12.11
N LEU A 27 5.04 -12.01 11.84
CA LEU A 27 5.04 -12.56 10.48
C LEU A 27 3.61 -12.66 9.91
N GLU A 28 2.65 -13.08 10.73
CA GLU A 28 1.23 -13.14 10.34
C GLU A 28 0.70 -11.74 10.00
N THR A 29 1.03 -10.76 10.85
CA THR A 29 0.67 -9.35 10.63
C THR A 29 1.23 -8.80 9.31
N ILE A 30 2.48 -9.14 8.97
CA ILE A 30 3.08 -8.77 7.67
C ILE A 30 2.31 -9.39 6.50
N TYR A 31 1.93 -10.67 6.59
CA TYR A 31 1.17 -11.34 5.54
C TYR A 31 -0.24 -10.78 5.37
N ASP A 32 -0.94 -10.48 6.47
CA ASP A 32 -2.25 -9.86 6.43
C ASP A 32 -2.18 -8.48 5.77
N MET A 33 -1.19 -7.66 6.13
CA MET A 33 -1.00 -6.35 5.51
C MET A 33 -0.67 -6.47 4.02
N LYS A 34 0.12 -7.46 3.59
CA LYS A 34 0.34 -7.75 2.16
C LYS A 34 -0.96 -8.11 1.43
N ARG A 35 -1.85 -8.88 2.05
CA ARG A 35 -3.15 -9.24 1.48
C ARG A 35 -4.05 -8.02 1.35
N ASP A 36 -4.04 -7.13 2.33
CA ASP A 36 -4.79 -5.88 2.30
C ASP A 36 -4.28 -4.96 1.18
N MET A 37 -2.95 -4.84 1.01
CA MET A 37 -2.36 -4.09 -0.11
C MET A 37 -2.77 -4.65 -1.48
N LEU A 38 -2.77 -5.97 -1.64
CA LEU A 38 -3.21 -6.61 -2.88
C LEU A 38 -4.69 -6.34 -3.17
N SER A 39 -5.53 -6.40 -2.14
CA SER A 39 -6.96 -6.14 -2.23
C SER A 39 -7.21 -4.69 -2.67
N LEU A 40 -6.54 -3.73 -2.03
CA LEU A 40 -6.61 -2.31 -2.42
C LEU A 40 -6.15 -2.09 -3.85
N ARG A 41 -5.00 -2.66 -4.26
CA ARG A 41 -4.49 -2.53 -5.63
C ARG A 41 -5.50 -3.02 -6.66
N SER A 42 -6.19 -4.14 -6.40
CA SER A 42 -7.18 -4.69 -7.33
C SER A 42 -8.37 -3.76 -7.59
N VAL A 43 -8.70 -2.90 -6.63
CA VAL A 43 -9.81 -1.94 -6.72
C VAL A 43 -9.34 -0.60 -7.28
N ILE A 44 -8.17 -0.12 -6.87
CA ILE A 44 -7.67 1.21 -7.25
C ILE A 44 -7.06 1.22 -8.65
N TYR A 45 -6.34 0.18 -9.05
CA TYR A 45 -5.64 0.14 -10.34
C TYR A 45 -6.57 0.35 -11.55
N PRO A 46 -7.78 -0.25 -11.62
CA PRO A 46 -8.72 0.00 -12.72
C PRO A 46 -9.25 1.43 -12.80
N LEU A 47 -9.24 2.20 -11.70
CA LEU A 47 -9.81 3.56 -11.67
C LEU A 47 -9.09 4.49 -12.63
N LYS A 48 -7.79 4.29 -12.85
CA LYS A 48 -7.00 5.06 -13.82
C LYS A 48 -7.60 5.00 -15.21
N GLU A 49 -7.93 3.80 -15.67
CA GLU A 49 -8.53 3.58 -17.00
C GLU A 49 -9.94 4.17 -17.09
N ILE A 50 -10.71 4.09 -16.00
CA ILE A 50 -12.06 4.67 -15.94
C ILE A 50 -11.97 6.20 -16.05
N ILE A 51 -11.06 6.83 -15.31
CA ILE A 51 -10.88 8.29 -15.34
C ILE A 51 -10.39 8.76 -16.71
N ILE A 52 -9.45 8.03 -17.34
CA ILE A 52 -9.00 8.34 -18.71
C ILE A 52 -10.18 8.27 -19.70
N LYS A 53 -11.05 7.27 -19.57
CA LYS A 53 -12.25 7.15 -20.42
C LYS A 53 -13.20 8.32 -20.20
N LEU A 54 -13.46 8.71 -18.96
CA LEU A 54 -14.30 9.86 -18.62
C LEU A 54 -13.72 11.17 -19.18
N HIS A 55 -12.40 11.33 -19.15
CA HIS A 55 -11.73 12.51 -19.68
C HIS A 55 -11.77 12.60 -21.22
N LYS A 56 -11.83 11.44 -21.90
CA LYS A 56 -11.92 11.34 -23.36
C LYS A 56 -13.35 11.32 -23.89
N ASP A 57 -14.35 11.31 -23.01
CA ASP A 57 -15.78 11.25 -23.38
C ASP A 57 -16.30 12.62 -23.84
N GLU A 58 -15.66 13.17 -24.89
CA GLU A 58 -16.16 14.33 -25.63
C GLU A 58 -17.39 13.96 -26.46
N GLU A 59 -17.55 12.68 -26.83
CA GLU A 59 -18.57 12.20 -27.77
C GLU A 59 -19.99 12.16 -27.18
N THR A 60 -20.15 11.91 -25.88
CA THR A 60 -21.50 11.84 -25.27
C THR A 60 -22.02 13.18 -24.77
N GLY A 61 -21.13 14.17 -24.57
CA GLY A 61 -21.48 15.47 -23.98
C GLY A 61 -21.97 15.40 -22.53
N ILE A 62 -21.82 14.24 -21.86
CA ILE A 62 -22.24 14.03 -20.47
C ILE A 62 -21.31 14.78 -19.51
N ILE A 63 -20.01 14.84 -19.82
CA ILE A 63 -18.99 15.50 -19.02
C ILE A 63 -18.80 16.93 -19.56
N GLN A 64 -19.03 17.93 -18.72
CA GLN A 64 -18.73 19.32 -19.05
C GLN A 64 -17.23 19.58 -19.01
N GLU A 65 -16.72 20.45 -19.87
CA GLU A 65 -15.29 20.83 -19.91
C GLU A 65 -14.78 21.38 -18.57
N SER A 66 -15.64 22.09 -17.81
CA SER A 66 -15.33 22.54 -16.44
C SER A 66 -15.07 21.40 -15.45
N THR A 67 -15.53 20.18 -15.75
CA THR A 67 -15.32 18.98 -14.94
C THR A 67 -13.92 18.39 -15.14
N ASN A 68 -13.24 18.72 -16.26
CA ASN A 68 -11.94 18.16 -16.60
C ASN A 68 -10.85 18.47 -15.56
N ILE A 69 -10.93 19.62 -14.90
CA ILE A 69 -10.00 20.00 -13.82
C ILE A 69 -10.11 19.03 -12.64
N TYR A 70 -11.34 18.66 -12.25
CA TYR A 70 -11.58 17.73 -11.16
C TYR A 70 -11.23 16.28 -11.54
N LEU A 71 -11.46 15.88 -12.79
CA LEU A 71 -11.04 14.56 -13.28
C LEU A 71 -9.52 14.41 -13.31
N LYS A 72 -8.80 15.50 -13.64
CA LYS A 72 -7.34 15.52 -13.58
C LYS A 72 -6.83 15.40 -12.14
N ASP A 73 -7.40 16.16 -11.21
CA ASP A 73 -7.06 16.06 -9.78
C ASP A 73 -7.33 14.65 -9.22
N LEU A 74 -8.48 14.06 -9.58
CA LEU A 74 -8.80 12.68 -9.23
C LEU A 74 -7.79 11.67 -9.83
N PHE A 75 -7.36 11.88 -11.08
CA PHE A 75 -6.35 11.06 -11.71
C PHE A 75 -5.03 11.11 -10.95
N ASP A 76 -4.57 12.32 -10.61
CA ASP A 76 -3.33 12.55 -9.87
C ASP A 76 -3.39 11.87 -8.48
N HIS A 77 -4.51 11.97 -7.78
CA HIS A 77 -4.72 11.24 -6.51
C HIS A 77 -4.70 9.72 -6.68
N VAL A 78 -5.33 9.17 -7.71
CA VAL A 78 -5.30 7.71 -7.97
C VAL A 78 -3.87 7.24 -8.27
N VAL A 79 -3.07 8.03 -8.98
CA VAL A 79 -1.64 7.74 -9.18
C VAL A 79 -0.91 7.71 -7.85
N GLN A 80 -1.07 8.76 -7.03
CA GLN A 80 -0.43 8.85 -5.71
C GLN A 80 -0.79 7.66 -4.80
N VAL A 81 -2.05 7.22 -4.80
CA VAL A 81 -2.50 6.05 -4.02
C VAL A 81 -1.82 4.77 -4.52
N ASN A 82 -1.74 4.56 -5.85
CA ASN A 82 -1.07 3.38 -6.40
C ASN A 82 0.43 3.36 -6.04
N ASP A 83 1.11 4.50 -6.14
CA ASP A 83 2.54 4.61 -5.79
C ASP A 83 2.78 4.33 -4.30
N SER A 84 1.87 4.80 -3.43
CA SER A 84 1.91 4.53 -1.99
C SER A 84 1.70 3.04 -1.69
N ILE A 85 0.74 2.39 -2.34
CA ILE A 85 0.51 0.94 -2.21
C ILE A 85 1.76 0.16 -2.62
N ASP A 86 2.40 0.55 -3.72
CA ASP A 86 3.59 -0.14 -4.21
C ASP A 86 4.78 0.06 -3.25
N THR A 87 4.96 1.27 -2.73
CA THR A 87 5.95 1.56 -1.68
C THR A 87 5.74 0.67 -0.44
N TYR A 88 4.52 0.60 0.09
CA TYR A 88 4.22 -0.23 1.26
C TYR A 88 4.44 -1.72 0.99
N ARG A 89 4.15 -2.20 -0.22
CA ARG A 89 4.40 -3.60 -0.59
C ARG A 89 5.89 -3.92 -0.64
N GLU A 90 6.72 -3.01 -1.12
CA GLU A 90 8.17 -3.14 -1.11
C GLU A 90 8.71 -3.19 0.32
N MET A 91 8.26 -2.28 1.19
CA MET A 91 8.62 -2.28 2.61
C MET A 91 8.23 -3.60 3.29
N LEU A 92 6.99 -4.06 3.10
CA LEU A 92 6.51 -5.33 3.65
C LEU A 92 7.29 -6.54 3.09
N ALA A 93 7.83 -6.46 1.88
CA ALA A 93 8.72 -7.49 1.34
C ALA A 93 10.03 -7.52 2.14
N SER A 94 10.68 -6.36 2.30
CA SER A 94 11.89 -6.22 3.11
C SER A 94 11.69 -6.64 4.57
N TYR A 95 10.50 -6.42 5.14
CA TYR A 95 10.15 -6.84 6.49
C TYR A 95 10.09 -8.35 6.68
N VAL A 96 9.66 -9.10 5.66
CA VAL A 96 9.74 -10.57 5.71
C VAL A 96 11.19 -11.02 5.75
N ASP A 97 12.05 -10.45 4.91
CA ASP A 97 13.47 -10.80 4.87
C ASP A 97 14.15 -10.46 6.21
N LEU A 98 13.87 -9.27 6.75
CA LEU A 98 14.37 -8.85 8.06
C LEU A 98 13.88 -9.78 9.18
N TYR A 99 12.60 -10.14 9.20
CA TYR A 99 12.04 -11.11 10.16
C TYR A 99 12.80 -12.43 10.10
N MET A 100 13.05 -12.97 8.90
CA MET A 100 13.80 -14.22 8.74
C MET A 100 15.23 -14.12 9.26
N MET A 101 15.91 -12.99 9.00
CA MET A 101 17.25 -12.72 9.52
C MET A 101 17.27 -12.64 11.05
N LEU A 102 16.36 -11.87 11.64
CA LEU A 102 16.27 -11.70 13.10
C LEU A 102 15.92 -13.00 13.81
N ASN A 103 14.97 -13.77 13.28
CA ASN A 103 14.60 -15.07 13.84
C ASN A 103 15.76 -16.10 13.74
N SER A 104 16.52 -16.07 12.63
CA SER A 104 17.69 -16.94 12.45
C SER A 104 18.84 -16.55 13.37
N ASN A 105 19.07 -15.24 13.57
CA ASN A 105 20.12 -14.72 14.45
C ASN A 105 19.78 -14.87 15.94
N GLY A 106 18.51 -14.70 16.33
CA GLY A 106 18.04 -14.94 17.70
C GLY A 106 18.17 -16.40 18.13
N MET A 107 18.11 -17.35 17.18
CA MET A 107 18.39 -18.76 17.46
C MET A 107 19.86 -19.01 17.86
N ASN A 108 20.80 -18.12 17.50
CA ASN A 108 22.21 -18.23 17.93
C ASN A 108 22.48 -17.66 19.34
N GLU A 109 21.60 -16.82 19.90
CA GLU A 109 21.74 -16.31 21.28
C GLU A 109 21.15 -17.28 22.32
N VAL A 110 20.15 -18.09 21.97
CA VAL A 110 19.50 -19.05 22.90
C VAL A 110 20.30 -20.36 23.07
N VAL A 111 21.34 -20.58 22.25
CA VAL A 111 22.17 -21.82 22.28
C VAL A 111 23.55 -21.59 22.93
N LYS A 112 23.74 -20.50 23.69
CA LYS A 112 24.91 -20.32 24.56
C LYS A 112 24.58 -20.42 26.04
#